data_AF-A0A016TC91-F1
#
_entry.id   AF-A0A016TC91-F1
#
_cell.length_a   1.000
_cell.length_b   1.000
_cell.length_c   1.000
_cell.angle_alpha   90.00
_cell.angle_beta   90.00
_cell.angle_gamma   90.00
#
_symmetry.space_group_name_H-M   'P 1'
#
loop_
_entity.id
_entity.type
_entity.pdbx_description
1 polymer ?
#
loop_
_entity_poly.entity_id
_entity_poly.type
_entity_poly.pdbx_seq_one_letter_code
_entity_poly.pdbx_strand_id
1 'polypeptide(L)'
;MAAVTAAQQRGASPQSPSRHITVVDVYDLAASIGKDFEKLIELHGNDCVRGIMPKVISALETLESLANNNERENEEILSLQKTVERLEQEKQARQLQTAKFEEELDQVEETYKKDINELRLMVKTLMSENKTLSTTVSSLPASAESPTTAAMHEEDVKLMFELKEMSHKQKEEIKALQRDVEQYACEVENLQNSIEKLIRQNEELLRKNTSLQKQGRMIVEEKMEIIRRLEKTEEANIQLRRMLSDTDRACKDLQQASQLDDEPRFTLAELREVLQEKNVLKGRVMELEEELENLRPGRKEREREDLLSSPPPSIRSLLRSRISRLSTVKYSVLSGIFKMSKEKLFK
;
A
#
# COMPACT_ATOMS: atom_id res chain seq x y z
N MET A 1 -32.96 19.93 0.02
CA MET A 1 -33.32 19.20 -1.21
C MET A 1 -32.19 19.25 -2.25
N ALA A 2 -31.96 20.34 -2.98
CA ALA A 2 -31.03 20.37 -4.13
C ALA A 2 -29.57 19.91 -3.89
N ALA A 3 -29.01 20.11 -2.69
CA ALA A 3 -27.63 19.71 -2.37
C ALA A 3 -27.44 18.19 -2.17
N VAL A 4 -28.50 17.42 -1.91
CA VAL A 4 -28.40 15.96 -1.69
C VAL A 4 -28.33 15.22 -3.03
N THR A 5 -29.06 15.69 -4.04
CA THR A 5 -29.11 15.07 -5.38
C THR A 5 -27.78 15.16 -6.15
N ALA A 6 -26.91 16.12 -5.81
CA ALA A 6 -25.64 16.35 -6.49
C ALA A 6 -24.53 15.34 -6.15
N ALA A 7 -24.67 14.58 -5.04
CA ALA A 7 -23.67 13.61 -4.60
C ALA A 7 -23.73 12.28 -5.37
N GLN A 8 -24.93 11.88 -5.83
CA GLN A 8 -25.18 10.54 -6.37
C GLN A 8 -24.58 10.25 -7.76
N GLN A 9 -24.09 11.28 -8.47
CA GLN A 9 -23.70 11.17 -9.89
C GLN A 9 -22.18 11.06 -10.16
N ARG A 10 -21.32 11.02 -9.14
CA ARG A 10 -19.84 11.01 -9.32
C ARG A 10 -19.18 9.62 -9.35
N GLY A 11 -19.94 8.52 -9.35
CA GLY A 11 -19.38 7.17 -9.15
C GLY A 11 -19.04 6.34 -10.40
N ALA A 12 -19.57 6.68 -11.58
CA ALA A 12 -19.51 5.79 -12.75
C ALA A 12 -18.46 6.22 -13.80
N SER A 13 -17.18 6.03 -13.48
CA SER A 13 -16.17 5.89 -14.54
C SER A 13 -16.46 4.62 -15.34
N PRO A 14 -16.29 4.59 -16.69
CA PRO A 14 -16.42 3.37 -17.45
C PRO A 14 -15.38 2.37 -16.97
N GLN A 15 -15.83 1.27 -16.33
CA GLN A 15 -14.94 0.24 -15.82
C GLN A 15 -14.22 -0.41 -17.01
N SER A 16 -12.89 -0.32 -17.03
CA SER A 16 -12.08 -1.01 -18.03
C SER A 16 -12.33 -2.52 -17.91
N PRO A 17 -12.64 -3.25 -19.00
CA PRO A 17 -13.00 -4.67 -18.93
C PRO A 17 -11.89 -5.55 -18.32
N SER A 18 -10.65 -5.06 -18.33
CA SER A 18 -9.49 -5.66 -17.66
C SER A 18 -9.59 -5.75 -16.14
N ARG A 19 -10.48 -5.00 -15.47
CA ARG A 19 -10.70 -5.08 -14.01
C ARG A 19 -11.58 -6.24 -13.55
N HIS A 20 -12.16 -6.99 -14.48
CA HIS A 20 -13.00 -8.16 -14.20
C HIS A 20 -12.30 -9.49 -14.49
N ILE A 21 -11.06 -9.46 -15.01
CA ILE A 21 -10.25 -10.65 -15.24
C ILE A 21 -9.82 -11.20 -13.88
N THR A 22 -10.29 -12.39 -13.56
CA THR A 22 -9.94 -13.14 -12.35
C THR A 22 -8.69 -13.98 -12.56
N VAL A 23 -8.10 -14.46 -11.47
CA VAL A 23 -6.98 -15.41 -11.51
C VAL A 23 -7.38 -16.70 -12.24
N VAL A 24 -8.65 -17.12 -12.15
CA VAL A 24 -9.19 -18.31 -12.84
C VAL A 24 -9.15 -18.13 -14.37
N ASP A 25 -9.55 -16.96 -14.88
CA ASP A 25 -9.53 -16.67 -16.32
C ASP A 25 -8.11 -16.74 -16.90
N VAL A 26 -7.09 -16.38 -16.11
CA VAL A 26 -5.68 -16.47 -16.51
C VAL A 26 -5.21 -17.93 -16.59
N TYR A 27 -5.65 -18.79 -15.66
CA TYR A 27 -5.35 -20.22 -15.71
C TYR A 27 -6.03 -20.93 -16.89
N ASP A 28 -7.29 -20.61 -17.20
CA ASP A 28 -7.99 -21.16 -18.36
C ASP A 28 -7.34 -20.71 -19.68
N LEU A 29 -6.93 -19.44 -19.77
CA LEU A 29 -6.15 -18.92 -20.91
C LEU A 29 -4.80 -19.65 -21.04
N ALA A 30 -4.06 -19.83 -19.94
CA ALA A 30 -2.80 -20.56 -19.92
C ALA A 30 -2.96 -22.02 -20.39
N ALA A 31 -4.03 -22.70 -19.96
CA ALA A 31 -4.34 -24.06 -20.37
C ALA A 31 -4.72 -24.17 -21.86
N SER A 32 -5.42 -23.18 -22.42
CA SER A 32 -5.69 -23.12 -23.86
C SER A 32 -4.41 -22.90 -24.67
N ILE A 33 -3.59 -21.93 -24.26
CA ILE A 33 -2.31 -21.63 -24.90
C ILE A 33 -1.35 -22.83 -24.84
N GLY A 34 -1.30 -23.55 -23.70
CA GLY A 34 -0.53 -24.77 -23.53
C GLY A 34 -0.88 -25.84 -24.57
N LYS A 35 -2.17 -26.13 -24.76
CA LYS A 35 -2.66 -27.10 -25.76
C LYS A 35 -2.31 -26.71 -27.20
N ASP A 36 -2.26 -25.42 -27.52
CA ASP A 36 -1.87 -24.96 -28.86
C ASP A 36 -0.34 -25.05 -29.07
N PHE A 37 0.44 -24.84 -28.01
CA PHE A 37 1.88 -25.13 -28.03
C PHE A 37 2.19 -26.63 -28.13
N GLU A 38 1.43 -27.51 -27.48
CA GLU A 38 1.56 -28.97 -27.63
C GLU A 38 1.39 -29.39 -29.11
N LYS A 39 0.30 -28.95 -29.77
CA LYS A 39 0.08 -29.19 -31.22
C LYS A 39 1.22 -28.65 -32.10
N LEU A 40 1.76 -27.47 -31.77
CA LEU A 40 2.90 -26.89 -32.50
C LEU A 40 4.15 -27.75 -32.37
N ILE A 41 4.43 -28.27 -31.18
CA ILE A 41 5.57 -29.16 -30.90
C ILE A 41 5.39 -30.50 -31.62
N GLU A 42 4.18 -31.07 -31.62
CA GLU A 42 3.86 -32.31 -32.35
C GLU A 42 4.07 -32.19 -33.87
N LEU A 43 3.66 -31.05 -34.46
CA LEU A 43 3.71 -30.83 -35.91
C LEU A 43 5.08 -30.34 -36.42
N HIS A 44 5.81 -29.54 -35.65
CA HIS A 44 7.00 -28.80 -36.11
C HIS A 44 8.24 -29.01 -35.23
N GLY A 45 8.16 -29.82 -34.17
CA GLY A 45 9.25 -30.04 -33.22
C GLY A 45 9.37 -28.94 -32.16
N ASN A 46 10.16 -29.22 -31.10
CA ASN A 46 10.23 -28.37 -29.91
C ASN A 46 10.86 -26.97 -30.18
N ASP A 47 11.87 -26.90 -31.04
CA ASP A 47 12.69 -25.69 -31.20
C ASP A 47 11.92 -24.46 -31.71
N CYS A 48 10.74 -24.62 -32.33
CA CYS A 48 9.90 -23.50 -32.73
C CYS A 48 9.19 -22.81 -31.56
N VAL A 49 8.89 -23.54 -30.47
CA VAL A 49 8.21 -23.02 -29.27
C VAL A 49 9.21 -22.62 -28.17
N ARG A 50 10.36 -23.29 -28.11
CA ARG A 50 11.39 -23.15 -27.07
C ARG A 50 11.81 -21.71 -26.76
N GLY A 51 11.89 -20.83 -27.77
CA GLY A 51 12.29 -19.42 -27.60
C GLY A 51 11.18 -18.45 -27.20
N ILE A 52 9.90 -18.81 -27.43
CA ILE A 52 8.74 -17.96 -27.14
C ILE A 52 8.05 -18.35 -25.83
N MET A 53 8.06 -19.64 -25.46
CA MET A 53 7.38 -20.14 -24.26
C MET A 53 7.78 -19.42 -22.95
N PRO A 54 9.07 -19.16 -22.64
CA PRO A 54 9.43 -18.41 -21.43
C PRO A 54 8.86 -16.98 -21.40
N LYS A 55 8.68 -16.35 -22.56
CA LYS A 55 8.10 -15.00 -22.67
C LYS A 55 6.59 -15.01 -22.44
N VAL A 56 5.91 -16.05 -22.91
CA VAL A 56 4.47 -16.23 -22.69
C VAL A 56 4.17 -16.60 -21.24
N ILE A 57 5.00 -17.45 -20.62
CA ILE A 57 4.95 -17.71 -19.17
C ILE A 57 5.10 -16.40 -18.39
N SER A 58 6.15 -15.61 -18.66
CA SER A 58 6.36 -14.32 -17.97
C SER A 58 5.22 -13.31 -18.18
N ALA A 59 4.58 -13.31 -19.36
CA ALA A 59 3.40 -12.49 -19.62
C ALA A 59 2.17 -12.96 -18.84
N LEU A 60 1.96 -14.28 -18.72
CA LEU A 60 0.87 -14.87 -17.94
C LEU A 60 1.08 -14.68 -16.43
N GLU A 61 2.30 -14.84 -15.91
CA GLU A 61 2.66 -14.52 -14.51
C GLU A 61 2.40 -13.03 -14.18
N THR A 62 2.70 -12.13 -15.13
CA THR A 62 2.40 -10.70 -14.98
C THR A 62 0.88 -10.45 -14.96
N LEU A 63 0.13 -11.15 -15.80
CA LEU A 63 -1.33 -11.04 -15.86
C LEU A 63 -2.00 -11.63 -14.61
N GLU A 64 -1.50 -12.75 -14.07
CA GLU A 64 -1.95 -13.35 -12.81
C GLU A 64 -1.74 -12.39 -11.64
N SER A 65 -0.57 -11.74 -11.55
CA SER A 65 -0.28 -10.72 -10.54
C SER A 65 -1.24 -9.53 -10.64
N LEU A 66 -1.58 -9.09 -11.86
CA LEU A 66 -2.56 -8.03 -12.08
C LEU A 66 -3.99 -8.46 -11.72
N ALA A 67 -4.39 -9.69 -12.02
CA ALA A 67 -5.69 -10.25 -11.65
C ALA A 67 -5.85 -10.36 -10.12
N ASN A 68 -4.84 -10.89 -9.42
CA ASN A 68 -4.81 -10.99 -7.95
C ASN A 68 -4.87 -9.61 -7.28
N ASN A 69 -4.19 -8.61 -7.85
CA ASN A 69 -4.29 -7.22 -7.37
C ASN A 69 -5.68 -6.62 -7.62
N ASN A 70 -6.28 -6.86 -8.80
CA ASN A 70 -7.66 -6.42 -9.08
C ASN A 70 -8.67 -7.07 -8.12
N GLU A 71 -8.55 -8.35 -7.80
CA GLU A 71 -9.40 -9.05 -6.83
C GLU A 71 -9.32 -8.37 -5.45
N ARG A 72 -8.10 -8.10 -4.96
CA ARG A 72 -7.90 -7.38 -3.68
C ARG A 72 -8.44 -5.95 -3.70
N GLU A 73 -8.20 -5.20 -4.76
CA GLU A 73 -8.76 -3.86 -4.93
C GLU A 73 -10.30 -3.89 -4.93
N ASN A 74 -10.91 -4.89 -5.59
CA ASN A 74 -12.36 -5.07 -5.62
C ASN A 74 -12.90 -5.46 -4.23
N GLU A 75 -12.22 -6.34 -3.47
CA GLU A 75 -12.57 -6.64 -2.08
C GLU A 75 -12.48 -5.39 -1.17
N GLU A 76 -11.42 -4.60 -1.30
CA GLU A 76 -11.28 -3.34 -0.57
C GLU A 76 -12.41 -2.37 -0.92
N ILE A 77 -12.70 -2.18 -2.21
CA ILE A 77 -13.81 -1.33 -2.70
C ILE A 77 -15.15 -1.80 -2.12
N LEU A 78 -15.45 -3.10 -2.11
CA LEU A 78 -16.67 -3.64 -1.51
C LEU A 78 -16.73 -3.39 0.01
N SER A 79 -15.59 -3.52 0.71
CA SER A 79 -15.51 -3.22 2.16
C SER A 79 -15.73 -1.74 2.47
N LEU A 80 -15.21 -0.85 1.62
CA LEU A 80 -15.37 0.60 1.72
C LEU A 80 -16.81 1.00 1.40
N GLN A 81 -17.41 0.45 0.35
CA GLN A 81 -18.83 0.68 0.01
C GLN A 81 -19.76 0.30 1.16
N LYS A 82 -19.58 -0.88 1.76
CA LYS A 82 -20.34 -1.33 2.95
C LYS A 82 -20.11 -0.42 4.16
N THR A 83 -18.90 0.13 4.31
CA THR A 83 -18.58 1.07 5.39
C THR A 83 -19.24 2.43 5.17
N VAL A 84 -19.28 2.93 3.93
CA VAL A 84 -19.99 4.15 3.55
C VAL A 84 -21.48 4.01 3.80
N GLU A 85 -22.11 2.93 3.32
CA GLU A 85 -23.54 2.66 3.53
C GLU A 85 -23.90 2.67 5.03
N ARG A 86 -23.10 1.98 5.86
CA ARG A 86 -23.27 1.97 7.32
C ARG A 86 -23.16 3.37 7.93
N LEU A 87 -22.20 4.19 7.49
CA LEU A 87 -22.01 5.56 7.98
C LEU A 87 -23.12 6.51 7.52
N GLU A 88 -23.66 6.31 6.32
CA GLU A 88 -24.82 7.07 5.82
C GLU A 88 -26.09 6.75 6.62
N GLN A 89 -26.34 5.47 6.90
CA GLN A 89 -27.42 5.02 7.78
C GLN A 89 -27.25 5.59 9.21
N GLU A 90 -26.05 5.53 9.79
CA GLU A 90 -25.76 6.07 11.13
C GLU A 90 -25.99 7.60 11.18
N LYS A 91 -25.54 8.32 10.14
CA LYS A 91 -25.77 9.76 9.99
C LYS A 91 -27.26 10.09 9.89
N GLN A 92 -28.02 9.36 9.08
CA GLN A 92 -29.46 9.57 8.92
C GLN A 92 -30.22 9.27 10.22
N ALA A 93 -29.88 8.19 10.92
CA ALA A 93 -30.46 7.86 12.22
C ALA A 93 -30.19 8.95 13.26
N ARG A 94 -28.95 9.49 13.30
CA ARG A 94 -28.59 10.59 14.20
C ARG A 94 -29.34 11.88 13.87
N GLN A 95 -29.51 12.21 12.59
CA GLN A 95 -30.31 13.36 12.15
C GLN A 95 -31.78 13.24 12.56
N LEU A 96 -32.39 12.06 12.37
CA LEU A 96 -33.76 11.78 12.83
C LEU A 96 -33.89 11.86 14.35
N GLN A 97 -32.87 11.45 15.10
CA GLN A 97 -32.85 11.57 16.56
C GLN A 97 -32.76 13.04 17.00
N THR A 98 -31.90 13.85 16.38
CA THR A 98 -31.81 15.29 16.69
C THR A 98 -33.12 16.01 16.39
N ALA A 99 -33.76 15.74 15.24
CA ALA A 99 -35.04 16.35 14.88
C ALA A 99 -36.17 15.98 15.87
N LYS A 100 -36.18 14.75 16.40
CA LYS A 100 -37.13 14.35 17.46
C LYS A 100 -36.91 15.08 18.77
N PHE A 101 -35.65 15.25 19.20
CA PHE A 101 -35.35 16.01 20.42
C PHE A 101 -35.66 17.51 20.26
N GLU A 102 -35.56 18.05 19.05
CA GLU A 102 -36.00 19.43 18.72
C GLU A 102 -37.53 19.56 18.81
N GLU A 103 -38.28 18.61 18.24
CA GLU A 103 -39.75 18.55 18.35
C GLU A 103 -40.24 18.34 19.81
N GLU A 104 -39.57 17.47 20.58
CA GLU A 104 -39.85 17.27 22.01
C GLU A 104 -39.58 18.54 22.83
N LEU A 105 -38.52 19.29 22.51
CA LEU A 105 -38.17 20.54 23.18
C LEU A 105 -39.20 21.64 22.87
N ASP A 106 -39.56 21.83 21.60
CA ASP A 106 -40.62 22.76 21.18
C ASP A 106 -41.95 22.44 21.88
N GLN A 107 -42.32 21.16 21.99
CA GLN A 107 -43.53 20.73 22.67
C GLN A 107 -43.51 21.03 24.19
N VAL A 108 -42.35 20.94 24.83
CA VAL A 108 -42.16 21.33 26.23
C VAL A 108 -42.23 22.86 26.38
N GLU A 109 -41.60 23.64 25.51
CA GLU A 109 -41.71 25.10 25.51
C GLU A 109 -43.14 25.60 25.34
N GLU A 110 -43.91 25.03 24.41
CA GLU A 110 -45.31 25.38 24.21
C GLU A 110 -46.20 24.99 25.39
N THR A 111 -45.80 23.98 26.17
CA THR A 111 -46.49 23.62 27.42
C THR A 111 -46.20 24.67 28.49
N TYR A 112 -44.93 25.00 28.73
CA TYR A 112 -44.57 26.08 29.68
C TYR A 112 -45.19 27.43 29.32
N LYS A 113 -45.31 27.79 28.02
CA LYS A 113 -45.99 29.01 27.58
C LYS A 113 -47.48 29.00 27.94
N LYS A 114 -48.16 27.85 27.86
CA LYS A 114 -49.57 27.72 28.30
C LYS A 114 -49.68 27.89 29.81
N ASP A 115 -48.88 27.17 30.59
CA ASP A 115 -48.89 27.22 32.05
C ASP A 115 -48.63 28.65 32.57
N ILE A 116 -47.64 29.35 31.99
CA ILE A 116 -47.35 30.76 32.29
C ILE A 116 -48.56 31.67 32.01
N ASN A 117 -49.28 31.43 30.91
CA ASN A 117 -50.47 32.21 30.56
C ASN A 117 -51.66 31.89 31.47
N GLU A 118 -51.87 30.63 31.85
CA GLU A 118 -52.91 30.20 32.79
C GLU A 118 -52.67 30.75 34.20
N LEU A 119 -51.43 30.67 34.71
CA LEU A 119 -51.03 31.26 35.99
C LEU A 119 -51.21 32.79 35.98
N ARG A 120 -50.84 33.48 34.89
CA ARG A 120 -51.10 34.92 34.73
C ARG A 120 -52.59 35.25 34.74
N LEU A 121 -53.42 34.41 34.10
CA LEU A 121 -54.87 34.58 34.09
C LEU A 121 -55.45 34.39 35.51
N MET A 122 -55.01 33.34 36.22
CA MET A 122 -55.40 33.04 37.59
C MET A 122 -55.05 34.18 38.55
N VAL A 123 -53.81 34.70 38.49
CA VAL A 123 -53.38 35.87 39.28
C VAL A 123 -54.26 37.08 38.97
N LYS A 124 -54.57 37.36 37.71
CA LYS A 124 -55.45 38.47 37.32
C LYS A 124 -56.86 38.32 37.89
N THR A 125 -57.42 37.12 37.87
CA THR A 125 -58.74 36.80 38.45
C THR A 125 -58.72 37.01 39.97
N LEU A 126 -57.76 36.39 40.68
CA LEU A 126 -57.60 36.53 42.12
C LEU A 126 -57.38 38.00 42.53
N MET A 127 -56.58 38.78 41.80
CA MET A 127 -56.42 40.21 42.06
C MET A 127 -57.73 41.00 41.89
N SER A 128 -58.56 40.64 40.90
CA SER A 128 -59.88 41.27 40.72
C SER A 128 -60.84 40.93 41.85
N GLU A 129 -60.85 39.68 42.30
CA GLU A 129 -61.67 39.18 43.40
C GLU A 129 -61.27 39.81 44.74
N ASN A 130 -59.96 39.83 45.05
CA ASN A 130 -59.43 40.49 46.25
C ASN A 130 -59.76 42.00 46.26
N LYS A 131 -59.71 42.66 45.09
CA LYS A 131 -60.14 44.05 44.95
C LYS A 131 -61.64 44.21 45.24
N THR A 132 -62.50 43.32 44.73
CA THR A 132 -63.94 43.37 45.04
C THR A 132 -64.22 43.13 46.53
N LEU A 133 -63.61 42.11 47.14
CA LEU A 133 -63.73 41.82 48.58
C LEU A 133 -63.24 43.00 49.42
N SER A 134 -62.10 43.60 49.07
CA SER A 134 -61.57 44.80 49.73
C SER A 134 -62.55 45.98 49.67
N THR A 135 -63.20 46.23 48.52
CA THR A 135 -64.23 47.26 48.40
C THR A 135 -65.49 46.94 49.20
N THR A 136 -65.91 45.67 49.28
CA THR A 136 -67.05 45.25 50.11
C THR A 136 -66.74 45.45 51.60
N VAL A 137 -65.56 45.04 52.07
CA VAL A 137 -65.13 45.22 53.46
C VAL A 137 -65.02 46.71 53.83
N SER A 138 -64.49 47.55 52.95
CA SER A 138 -64.40 49.01 53.17
C SER A 138 -65.77 49.73 53.10
N SER A 139 -66.84 49.07 52.66
CA SER A 139 -68.20 49.64 52.60
C SER A 139 -69.07 49.35 53.83
N LEU A 140 -68.56 48.58 54.80
CA LEU A 140 -69.27 48.25 56.04
C LEU A 140 -69.15 49.40 57.07
N PRO A 141 -70.25 49.88 57.69
CA PRO A 141 -70.19 50.91 58.72
C PRO A 141 -69.66 50.37 60.05
N ALA A 142 -68.82 51.15 60.73
CA ALA A 142 -68.34 50.83 62.08
C ALA A 142 -69.31 51.34 63.16
N SER A 143 -70.09 50.43 63.77
CA SER A 143 -70.74 50.66 65.07
C SER A 143 -71.32 49.37 65.67
N ALA A 144 -70.81 48.95 66.83
CA ALA A 144 -71.57 48.42 67.98
C ALA A 144 -70.60 47.93 69.08
N GLU A 145 -70.78 48.40 70.32
CA GLU A 145 -70.18 47.79 71.52
C GLU A 145 -71.26 47.01 72.30
N SER A 146 -70.85 45.95 73.01
CA SER A 146 -71.54 45.37 74.20
C SER A 146 -72.82 44.52 73.93
N PRO A 147 -73.33 43.70 74.87
CA PRO A 147 -72.75 42.59 75.66
C PRO A 147 -71.54 41.80 75.13
N THR A 148 -71.31 40.51 75.45
CA THR A 148 -71.96 39.64 76.47
C THR A 148 -71.00 38.52 76.93
N THR A 149 -70.75 38.32 78.24
CA THR A 149 -69.85 37.25 78.75
C THR A 149 -70.38 35.81 78.59
N ALA A 150 -71.64 35.63 78.19
CA ALA A 150 -72.19 34.34 77.76
C ALA A 150 -72.06 34.11 76.24
N ALA A 151 -72.04 35.17 75.43
CA ALA A 151 -71.79 35.10 73.98
C ALA A 151 -70.30 34.95 73.67
N MET A 152 -69.41 35.50 74.51
CA MET A 152 -67.97 35.24 74.44
C MET A 152 -67.64 33.75 74.40
N HIS A 153 -68.34 32.90 75.17
CA HIS A 153 -68.13 31.45 75.09
C HIS A 153 -68.61 30.83 73.76
N GLU A 154 -69.59 31.43 73.08
CA GLU A 154 -70.02 30.97 71.76
C GLU A 154 -69.06 31.46 70.66
N GLU A 155 -68.57 32.70 70.75
CA GLU A 155 -67.54 33.25 69.86
C GLU A 155 -66.17 32.57 70.04
N ASP A 156 -65.74 32.29 71.28
CA ASP A 156 -64.53 31.53 71.60
C ASP A 156 -64.64 30.08 71.07
N VAL A 157 -65.83 29.45 71.18
CA VAL A 157 -66.08 28.13 70.59
C VAL A 157 -66.04 28.19 69.06
N LYS A 158 -66.54 29.26 68.45
CA LYS A 158 -66.50 29.50 67.00
C LYS A 158 -65.07 29.70 66.51
N LEU A 159 -64.30 30.56 67.19
CA LEU A 159 -62.87 30.78 66.95
C LEU A 159 -62.06 29.50 67.15
N MET A 160 -62.39 28.68 68.14
CA MET A 160 -61.76 27.37 68.34
C MET A 160 -62.10 26.40 67.20
N PHE A 161 -63.32 26.47 66.64
CA PHE A 161 -63.69 25.70 65.45
C PHE A 161 -62.92 26.16 64.20
N GLU A 162 -62.78 27.47 64.00
CA GLU A 162 -61.98 28.07 62.90
C GLU A 162 -60.49 27.72 63.04
N LEU A 163 -59.91 27.83 64.24
CA LEU A 163 -58.54 27.41 64.53
C LEU A 163 -58.34 25.91 64.29
N LYS A 164 -59.33 25.08 64.63
CA LYS A 164 -59.31 23.63 64.38
C LYS A 164 -59.40 23.32 62.88
N GLU A 165 -60.20 24.08 62.13
CA GLU A 165 -60.28 23.96 60.67
C GLU A 165 -58.98 24.41 60.00
N MET A 166 -58.40 25.54 60.41
CA MET A 166 -57.09 26.00 59.93
C MET A 166 -55.97 25.02 60.29
N SER A 167 -55.97 24.47 61.51
CA SER A 167 -55.03 23.43 61.92
C SER A 167 -55.18 22.15 61.08
N HIS A 168 -56.41 21.78 60.71
CA HIS A 168 -56.64 20.66 59.81
C HIS A 168 -56.13 20.95 58.39
N LYS A 169 -56.41 22.15 57.85
CA LYS A 169 -55.88 22.61 56.55
C LYS A 169 -54.36 22.58 56.52
N GLN A 170 -53.70 23.18 57.52
CA GLN A 170 -52.23 23.15 57.67
C GLN A 170 -51.70 21.71 57.78
N LYS A 171 -52.42 20.79 58.45
CA LYS A 171 -52.01 19.39 58.54
C LYS A 171 -52.12 18.65 57.19
N GLU A 172 -53.12 18.95 56.38
CA GLU A 172 -53.20 18.39 55.02
C GLU A 172 -52.19 19.04 54.06
N GLU A 173 -51.91 20.33 54.21
CA GLU A 173 -50.85 21.04 53.46
C GLU A 173 -49.46 20.49 53.79
N ILE A 174 -49.14 20.25 55.07
CA ILE A 174 -47.90 19.57 55.48
C ILE A 174 -47.79 18.18 54.85
N LYS A 175 -48.88 17.40 54.79
CA LYS A 175 -48.88 16.11 54.09
C LYS A 175 -48.73 16.23 52.58
N ALA A 176 -49.23 17.29 51.95
CA ALA A 176 -49.03 17.55 50.53
C ALA A 176 -47.54 17.80 50.26
N LEU A 177 -46.97 18.78 50.97
CA LEU A 177 -45.55 19.12 50.90
C LEU A 177 -44.63 17.92 51.23
N GLN A 178 -45.02 17.04 52.15
CA GLN A 178 -44.29 15.79 52.42
C GLN A 178 -44.25 14.85 51.21
N ARG A 179 -45.38 14.68 50.50
CA ARG A 179 -45.42 13.87 49.27
C ARG A 179 -44.61 14.50 48.15
N ASP A 180 -44.65 15.82 48.02
CA ASP A 180 -43.86 16.54 47.02
C ASP A 180 -42.35 16.36 47.28
N VAL A 181 -41.92 16.43 48.56
CA VAL A 181 -40.53 16.15 48.97
C VAL A 181 -40.13 14.69 48.70
N GLU A 182 -41.01 13.73 48.96
CA GLU A 182 -40.79 12.30 48.64
C GLU A 182 -40.66 12.07 47.12
N GLN A 183 -41.49 12.76 46.32
CA GLN A 183 -41.41 12.72 44.85
C GLN A 183 -40.10 13.32 44.34
N TYR A 184 -39.74 14.52 44.79
CA TYR A 184 -38.48 15.16 44.39
C TYR A 184 -37.25 14.35 44.83
N ALA A 185 -37.30 13.65 45.97
CA ALA A 185 -36.24 12.74 46.37
C ALA A 185 -36.08 11.57 45.37
N CYS A 186 -37.19 10.96 44.93
CA CYS A 186 -37.17 9.91 43.89
C CYS A 186 -36.66 10.45 42.54
N GLU A 187 -37.05 11.66 42.14
CA GLU A 187 -36.56 12.30 40.92
C GLU A 187 -35.05 12.56 40.97
N VAL A 188 -34.54 13.06 42.10
CA VAL A 188 -33.11 13.26 42.33
C VAL A 188 -32.33 11.93 42.27
N GLU A 189 -32.85 10.85 42.88
CA GLU A 189 -32.21 9.52 42.79
C GLU A 189 -32.19 8.98 41.36
N ASN A 190 -33.27 9.17 40.59
CA ASN A 190 -33.33 8.78 39.17
C ASN A 190 -32.35 9.57 38.29
N LEU A 191 -32.18 10.87 38.56
CA LEU A 191 -31.21 11.73 37.88
C LEU A 191 -29.77 11.34 38.26
N GLN A 192 -29.48 11.07 39.54
CA GLN A 192 -28.18 10.57 40.00
C GLN A 192 -27.80 9.25 39.32
N ASN A 193 -28.72 8.28 39.28
CA ASN A 193 -28.54 7.01 38.56
C ASN A 193 -28.28 7.20 37.05
N SER A 194 -28.86 8.23 36.44
CA SER A 194 -28.65 8.56 35.03
C SER A 194 -27.29 9.22 34.79
N ILE A 195 -26.88 10.12 35.68
CA ILE A 195 -25.53 10.74 35.68
C ILE A 195 -24.45 9.67 35.85
N GLU A 196 -24.61 8.71 36.78
CA GLU A 196 -23.65 7.61 36.94
C GLU A 196 -23.49 6.75 35.68
N LYS A 197 -24.59 6.44 34.98
CA LYS A 197 -24.53 5.72 33.70
C LYS A 197 -23.74 6.50 32.65
N LEU A 198 -23.98 7.81 32.55
CA LEU A 198 -23.25 8.69 31.63
C LEU A 198 -21.76 8.80 31.98
N ILE A 199 -21.40 8.87 33.27
CA ILE A 199 -20.00 8.85 33.73
C ILE A 199 -19.30 7.56 33.27
N ARG A 200 -19.91 6.39 33.53
CA ARG A 200 -19.34 5.09 33.13
C ARG A 200 -19.17 4.96 31.61
N GLN A 201 -20.14 5.45 30.83
CA GLN A 201 -20.04 5.51 29.37
C GLN A 201 -18.93 6.44 28.89
N ASN A 202 -18.76 7.62 29.52
CA ASN A 202 -17.72 8.57 29.19
C ASN A 202 -16.31 7.98 29.48
N GLU A 203 -16.13 7.33 30.64
CA GLU A 203 -14.89 6.60 30.93
C GLU A 203 -14.58 5.52 29.88
N GLU A 204 -15.58 4.74 29.45
CA GLU A 204 -15.38 3.72 28.41
C GLU A 204 -14.98 4.35 27.07
N LEU A 205 -15.61 5.46 26.69
CA LEU A 205 -15.26 6.23 25.49
C LEU A 205 -13.85 6.82 25.56
N LEU A 206 -13.41 7.34 26.71
CA LEU A 206 -12.05 7.84 26.93
C LEU A 206 -11.00 6.72 26.82
N ARG A 207 -11.30 5.52 27.37
CA ARG A 207 -10.45 4.33 27.21
C ARG A 207 -10.37 3.87 25.75
N LYS A 208 -11.50 3.82 25.04
CA LYS A 208 -11.57 3.50 23.59
C LYS A 208 -10.78 4.50 22.75
N ASN A 209 -10.96 5.80 22.99
CA ASN A 209 -10.23 6.87 22.30
C ASN A 209 -8.72 6.74 22.51
N THR A 210 -8.28 6.52 23.75
CA THR A 210 -6.85 6.31 24.08
C THR A 210 -6.27 5.08 23.36
N SER A 211 -7.02 3.98 23.28
CA SER A 211 -6.64 2.77 22.54
C SER A 211 -6.52 3.04 21.04
N LEU A 212 -7.53 3.66 20.43
CA LEU A 212 -7.51 4.04 19.01
C LEU A 212 -6.39 5.02 18.67
N GLN A 213 -6.11 5.98 19.55
CA GLN A 213 -5.00 6.92 19.38
C GLN A 213 -3.63 6.21 19.45
N LYS A 214 -3.49 5.18 20.29
CA LYS A 214 -2.29 4.33 20.30
C LYS A 214 -2.16 3.51 19.01
N GLN A 215 -3.25 2.91 18.53
CA GLN A 215 -3.25 2.16 17.26
C GLN A 215 -2.90 3.08 16.07
N GLY A 216 -3.45 4.29 16.03
CA GLY A 216 -3.12 5.29 15.02
C GLY A 216 -1.63 5.67 15.01
N ARG A 217 -0.99 5.81 16.19
CA ARG A 217 0.46 6.01 16.27
C ARG A 217 1.26 4.82 15.72
N MET A 218 0.91 3.59 16.12
CA MET A 218 1.56 2.37 15.59
C MET A 218 1.50 2.30 14.06
N ILE A 219 0.32 2.55 13.47
CA ILE A 219 0.12 2.52 12.01
C ILE A 219 0.95 3.60 11.30
N VAL A 220 1.11 4.78 11.91
CA VAL A 220 1.97 5.85 11.38
C VAL A 220 3.46 5.45 11.44
N GLU A 221 3.90 4.82 12.53
CA GLU A 221 5.27 4.32 12.68
C GLU A 221 5.58 3.19 11.66
N GLU A 222 4.66 2.23 11.50
CA GLU A 222 4.75 1.15 10.51
C GLU A 222 4.79 1.71 9.07
N LYS A 223 3.92 2.68 8.75
CA LYS A 223 3.93 3.38 7.46
C LYS A 223 5.27 4.07 7.20
N MET A 224 5.84 4.76 8.18
CA MET A 224 7.14 5.43 8.05
C MET A 224 8.28 4.43 7.82
N GLU A 225 8.26 3.26 8.47
CA GLU A 225 9.24 2.21 8.25
C GLU A 225 9.11 1.56 6.86
N ILE A 226 7.88 1.35 6.36
CA ILE A 226 7.64 0.86 5.00
C ILE A 226 8.17 1.86 3.95
N ILE A 227 7.90 3.16 4.12
CA ILE A 227 8.41 4.23 3.23
C ILE A 227 9.94 4.21 3.21
N ARG A 228 10.60 4.18 4.38
CA ARG A 228 12.06 4.11 4.48
C ARG A 228 12.66 2.89 3.77
N ARG A 229 11.99 1.74 3.86
CA ARG A 229 12.40 0.51 3.13
C ARG A 229 12.24 0.68 1.63
N LEU A 230 11.12 1.26 1.18
CA LEU A 230 10.86 1.53 -0.23
C LEU A 230 11.93 2.46 -0.81
N GLU A 231 12.18 3.62 -0.19
CA GLU A 231 13.23 4.57 -0.57
C GLU A 231 14.59 3.88 -0.75
N LYS A 232 15.00 3.05 0.23
CA LYS A 232 16.25 2.29 0.15
C LYS A 232 16.28 1.29 -1.01
N THR A 233 15.15 0.66 -1.36
CA THR A 233 15.07 -0.22 -2.54
C THR A 233 15.03 0.56 -3.85
N GLU A 234 14.47 1.77 -3.88
CA GLU A 234 14.50 2.65 -5.04
C GLU A 234 15.92 3.16 -5.31
N GLU A 235 16.66 3.58 -4.27
CA GLU A 235 18.08 3.94 -4.37
C GLU A 235 18.92 2.79 -4.93
N ALA A 236 18.74 1.56 -4.43
CA ALA A 236 19.42 0.38 -4.93
C ALA A 236 19.08 0.09 -6.40
N ASN A 237 17.80 0.22 -6.79
CA ASN A 237 17.37 0.09 -8.19
C ASN A 237 17.99 1.16 -9.09
N ILE A 238 18.11 2.41 -8.63
CA ILE A 238 18.78 3.49 -9.36
C ILE A 238 20.26 3.17 -9.56
N GLN A 239 20.94 2.64 -8.54
CA GLN A 239 22.34 2.20 -8.64
C GLN A 239 22.51 1.04 -9.64
N LEU A 240 21.67 0.01 -9.58
CA LEU A 240 21.67 -1.10 -10.53
C LEU A 240 21.44 -0.62 -11.98
N ARG A 241 20.49 0.29 -12.20
CA ARG A 241 20.24 0.89 -13.53
C ARG A 241 21.43 1.68 -14.07
N ARG A 242 22.17 2.39 -13.21
CA ARG A 242 23.42 3.08 -13.61
C ARG A 242 24.48 2.08 -14.04
N MET A 243 24.77 1.07 -13.21
CA MET A 243 25.76 0.03 -13.54
C MET A 243 25.40 -0.74 -14.82
N LEU A 244 24.12 -1.01 -15.06
CA LEU A 244 23.65 -1.63 -16.29
C LEU A 244 23.93 -0.71 -17.50
N SER A 245 23.62 0.58 -17.40
CA SER A 245 23.91 1.56 -18.46
C SER A 245 25.41 1.72 -18.73
N ASP A 246 26.25 1.67 -17.70
CA ASP A 246 27.72 1.74 -17.83
C ASP A 246 28.26 0.46 -18.48
N THR A 247 27.69 -0.70 -18.14
CA THR A 247 28.02 -2.00 -18.75
C THR A 247 27.59 -2.05 -20.22
N ASP A 248 26.37 -1.61 -20.54
CA ASP A 248 25.86 -1.50 -21.92
C ASP A 248 26.74 -0.58 -22.77
N ARG A 249 27.28 0.50 -22.18
CA ARG A 249 28.23 1.39 -22.84
C ARG A 249 29.55 0.67 -23.13
N ALA A 250 30.15 0.03 -22.12
CA ALA A 250 31.38 -0.74 -22.30
C ALA A 250 31.24 -1.87 -23.34
N CYS A 251 30.08 -2.55 -23.39
CA CYS A 251 29.77 -3.54 -24.41
C CYS A 251 29.69 -2.93 -25.82
N LYS A 252 29.08 -1.75 -25.99
CA LYS A 252 29.04 -1.03 -27.27
C LYS A 252 30.43 -0.55 -27.70
N ASP A 253 31.22 -0.01 -26.78
CA ASP A 253 32.58 0.47 -27.05
C ASP A 253 33.49 -0.70 -27.49
N LEU A 254 33.38 -1.87 -26.83
CA LEU A 254 34.06 -3.11 -27.24
C LEU A 254 33.59 -3.62 -28.61
N GLN A 255 32.28 -3.59 -28.88
CA GLN A 255 31.72 -3.99 -30.18
C GLN A 255 32.19 -3.07 -31.30
N GLN A 256 32.29 -1.76 -31.06
CA GLN A 256 32.80 -0.78 -32.01
C GLN A 256 34.31 -0.94 -32.22
N ALA A 257 35.09 -1.20 -31.16
CA ALA A 257 36.51 -1.50 -31.27
C ALA A 257 36.76 -2.75 -32.14
N SER A 258 35.92 -3.79 -32.00
CA SER A 258 35.96 -4.99 -32.86
C SER A 258 35.54 -4.74 -34.32
N GLN A 259 34.91 -3.61 -34.64
CA GLN A 259 34.54 -3.22 -36.01
C GLN A 259 35.58 -2.29 -36.66
N LEU A 260 36.39 -1.59 -35.87
CA LEU A 260 37.50 -0.73 -36.30
C LEU A 260 38.82 -1.51 -36.46
N ASP A 261 38.73 -2.83 -36.59
CA ASP A 261 39.85 -3.75 -36.72
C ASP A 261 40.32 -3.78 -38.19
N ASP A 262 40.92 -2.67 -38.62
CA ASP A 262 41.74 -2.48 -39.84
C ASP A 262 43.07 -3.29 -39.74
N GLU A 263 43.08 -4.38 -38.97
CA GLU A 263 44.15 -5.36 -39.02
C GLU A 263 44.15 -5.98 -40.43
N PRO A 264 45.27 -5.94 -41.18
CA PRO A 264 45.31 -6.41 -42.56
C PRO A 264 45.10 -7.93 -42.62
N ARG A 265 43.85 -8.34 -42.83
CA ARG A 265 43.42 -9.73 -42.91
C ARG A 265 43.85 -10.33 -44.25
N PHE A 266 45.09 -10.81 -44.31
CA PHE A 266 45.57 -11.61 -45.44
C PHE A 266 44.57 -12.72 -45.77
N THR A 267 44.10 -12.75 -47.01
CA THR A 267 43.16 -13.78 -47.44
C THR A 267 43.86 -15.14 -47.51
N LEU A 268 43.09 -16.21 -47.38
CA LEU A 268 43.61 -17.58 -47.61
C LEU A 268 44.11 -17.80 -49.05
N ALA A 269 43.76 -16.91 -49.99
CA ALA A 269 44.30 -16.89 -51.34
C ALA A 269 45.69 -16.24 -51.38
N GLU A 270 45.83 -15.00 -50.86
CA GLU A 270 47.13 -14.30 -50.75
C GLU A 270 48.16 -15.13 -49.99
N LEU A 271 47.77 -15.77 -48.88
CA LEU A 271 48.68 -16.65 -48.13
C LEU A 271 49.14 -17.86 -48.96
N ARG A 272 48.30 -18.38 -49.87
CA ARG A 272 48.68 -19.47 -50.78
C ARG A 272 49.61 -18.97 -51.88
N GLU A 273 49.34 -17.80 -52.46
CA GLU A 273 50.20 -17.18 -53.46
C GLU A 273 51.59 -16.91 -52.89
N VAL A 274 51.70 -16.24 -51.74
CA VAL A 274 52.98 -15.99 -51.05
C VAL A 274 53.71 -17.29 -50.69
N LEU A 275 52.99 -18.34 -50.28
CA LEU A 275 53.60 -19.65 -50.03
C LEU A 275 54.07 -20.34 -51.32
N GLN A 276 53.37 -20.16 -52.44
CA GLN A 276 53.73 -20.71 -53.74
C GLN A 276 54.93 -19.97 -54.33
N GLU A 277 54.94 -18.64 -54.32
CA GLU A 277 56.10 -17.81 -54.67
C GLU A 277 57.33 -18.18 -53.83
N LYS A 278 57.18 -18.27 -52.51
CA LYS A 278 58.26 -18.71 -51.61
C LYS A 278 58.79 -20.09 -51.97
N ASN A 279 57.94 -21.03 -52.39
CA ASN A 279 58.36 -22.37 -52.81
C ASN A 279 59.10 -22.34 -54.16
N VAL A 280 58.64 -21.53 -55.13
CA VAL A 280 59.31 -21.31 -56.41
C VAL A 280 60.69 -20.67 -56.20
N LEU A 281 60.75 -19.59 -55.41
CA LEU A 281 61.99 -18.91 -55.04
C LEU A 281 62.94 -19.86 -54.30
N LYS A 282 62.44 -20.71 -53.40
CA LYS A 282 63.26 -21.73 -52.72
C LYS A 282 63.84 -22.75 -53.71
N GLY A 283 63.05 -23.20 -54.70
CA GLY A 283 63.56 -24.05 -55.78
C GLY A 283 64.66 -23.36 -56.57
N ARG A 284 64.45 -22.09 -56.95
CA ARG A 284 65.44 -21.28 -57.67
C ARG A 284 66.72 -21.02 -56.87
N VAL A 285 66.61 -20.85 -55.56
CA VAL A 285 67.77 -20.76 -54.66
C VAL A 285 68.53 -22.09 -54.65
N MET A 286 67.85 -23.24 -54.58
CA MET A 286 68.54 -24.54 -54.64
C MET A 286 69.26 -24.78 -55.98
N GLU A 287 68.66 -24.40 -57.11
CA GLU A 287 69.30 -24.44 -58.44
C GLU A 287 70.56 -23.56 -58.46
N LEU A 288 70.46 -22.31 -57.98
CA LEU A 288 71.59 -21.37 -57.95
C LEU A 288 72.67 -21.80 -56.94
N GLU A 289 72.30 -22.41 -55.83
CA GLU A 289 73.24 -23.02 -54.87
C GLU A 289 73.97 -24.22 -55.50
N GLU A 290 73.30 -25.07 -56.27
CA GLU A 290 73.92 -26.16 -57.02
C GLU A 290 74.87 -25.65 -58.13
N GLU A 291 74.47 -24.63 -58.88
CA GLU A 291 75.34 -23.97 -59.86
C GLU A 291 76.58 -23.35 -59.19
N LEU A 292 76.42 -22.66 -58.05
CA LEU A 292 77.55 -22.12 -57.29
C LEU A 292 78.46 -23.21 -56.71
N GLU A 293 77.89 -24.30 -56.21
CA GLU A 293 78.61 -25.45 -55.65
C GLU A 293 79.43 -26.16 -56.74
N ASN A 294 78.90 -26.26 -57.97
CA ASN A 294 79.58 -26.79 -59.14
C ASN A 294 80.67 -25.85 -59.70
N LEU A 295 80.48 -24.53 -59.59
CA LEU A 295 81.46 -23.52 -60.01
C LEU A 295 82.50 -23.17 -58.94
N ARG A 296 82.37 -23.70 -57.71
CA ARG A 296 83.25 -23.40 -56.58
C ARG A 296 84.65 -24.00 -56.80
N PRO A 297 85.72 -23.19 -56.89
CA PRO A 297 87.08 -23.72 -57.03
C PRO A 297 87.46 -24.58 -55.81
N GLY A 298 88.01 -25.77 -56.06
CA GLY A 298 88.53 -26.67 -55.00
C GLY A 298 87.57 -27.76 -54.50
N ARG A 299 86.48 -28.11 -55.19
CA ARG A 299 85.66 -29.29 -54.83
C ARG A 299 86.40 -30.63 -55.01
N LYS A 300 87.39 -30.69 -55.91
CA LYS A 300 88.26 -31.87 -56.10
C LYS A 300 89.39 -32.02 -55.07
N GLU A 301 89.56 -31.06 -54.16
CA GLU A 301 90.66 -31.07 -53.17
C GLU A 301 90.16 -31.28 -51.73
N ARG A 302 88.92 -30.88 -51.40
CA ARG A 302 88.42 -30.87 -50.01
C ARG A 302 87.94 -32.21 -49.45
N GLU A 303 87.58 -33.18 -50.30
CA GLU A 303 87.19 -34.53 -49.83
C GLU A 303 88.32 -35.29 -49.10
N ARG A 304 89.57 -34.77 -49.10
CA ARG A 304 90.71 -35.35 -48.37
C ARG A 304 91.06 -34.67 -47.04
N GLU A 305 90.54 -33.47 -46.76
CA GLU A 305 90.91 -32.71 -45.54
C GLU A 305 89.82 -32.69 -44.45
N ASP A 306 88.55 -32.91 -44.80
CA ASP A 306 87.41 -32.88 -43.85
C ASP A 306 87.40 -34.00 -42.80
N LEU A 307 88.35 -34.96 -42.86
CA LEU A 307 88.52 -36.01 -41.85
C LEU A 307 89.43 -35.63 -40.67
N LEU A 308 90.11 -34.48 -40.69
CA LEU A 308 91.18 -34.17 -39.74
C LEU A 308 91.11 -32.82 -38.98
N SER A 309 90.07 -31.98 -39.16
CA SER A 309 89.97 -30.72 -38.39
C SER A 309 88.55 -30.31 -37.93
N SER A 310 87.89 -31.18 -37.16
CA SER A 310 86.72 -30.79 -36.36
C SER A 310 87.11 -30.41 -34.92
N PRO A 311 86.95 -29.14 -34.49
CA PRO A 311 86.86 -28.82 -33.07
C PRO A 311 85.44 -29.10 -32.55
N PRO A 312 85.27 -29.62 -31.33
CA PRO A 312 83.96 -30.03 -30.82
C PRO A 312 83.02 -28.83 -30.54
N PRO A 313 81.70 -29.00 -30.69
CA PRO A 313 80.73 -27.94 -30.42
C PRO A 313 80.71 -27.58 -28.92
N SER A 314 81.06 -26.33 -28.60
CA SER A 314 80.97 -25.80 -27.24
C SER A 314 79.56 -25.97 -26.67
N ILE A 315 79.46 -26.24 -25.36
CA ILE A 315 78.22 -26.50 -24.61
C ILE A 315 77.15 -25.40 -24.84
N ARG A 316 77.56 -24.15 -25.13
CA ARG A 316 76.66 -23.05 -25.53
C ARG A 316 75.83 -23.34 -26.78
N SER A 317 76.39 -24.01 -27.79
CA SER A 317 75.68 -24.35 -29.04
C SER A 317 74.67 -25.47 -28.83
N LEU A 318 75.04 -26.49 -28.04
CA LEU A 318 74.16 -27.59 -27.63
C LEU A 318 72.99 -27.10 -26.78
N LEU A 319 73.22 -26.17 -25.85
CA LEU A 319 72.17 -25.52 -25.07
C LEU A 319 71.23 -24.68 -25.95
N ARG A 320 71.77 -23.85 -26.84
CA ARG A 320 70.95 -23.03 -27.76
C ARG A 320 70.11 -23.92 -28.69
N SER A 321 70.67 -25.02 -29.20
CA SER A 321 69.94 -26.00 -30.01
C SER A 321 68.89 -26.79 -29.23
N ARG A 322 69.15 -27.16 -27.97
CA ARG A 322 68.15 -27.80 -27.09
C ARG A 322 67.01 -26.85 -26.72
N ILE A 323 67.30 -25.58 -26.42
CA ILE A 323 66.28 -24.58 -26.09
C ILE A 323 65.37 -24.30 -27.30
N SER A 324 65.94 -24.15 -28.51
CA SER A 324 65.13 -24.06 -29.73
C SER A 324 64.26 -25.30 -29.95
N ARG A 325 64.80 -26.51 -29.84
CA ARG A 325 64.03 -27.76 -30.01
C ARG A 325 62.93 -27.92 -28.95
N LEU A 326 63.19 -27.56 -27.70
CA LEU A 326 62.19 -27.56 -26.62
C LEU A 326 61.07 -26.54 -26.86
N SER A 327 61.39 -25.39 -27.45
CA SER A 327 60.38 -24.40 -27.87
C SER A 327 59.49 -24.98 -28.97
N THR A 328 60.08 -25.44 -30.09
CA THR A 328 59.33 -26.00 -31.23
C THR A 328 58.44 -27.18 -30.82
N VAL A 329 58.93 -28.11 -30.00
CA VAL A 329 58.14 -29.24 -29.51
C VAL A 329 56.97 -28.78 -28.62
N LYS A 330 57.15 -27.79 -27.74
CA LYS A 330 56.05 -27.24 -26.94
C LYS A 330 54.97 -26.61 -27.82
N TYR A 331 55.34 -25.81 -28.83
CA TYR A 331 54.37 -25.22 -29.76
C TYR A 331 53.63 -26.27 -30.61
N SER A 332 54.32 -27.31 -31.10
CA SER A 332 53.67 -28.39 -31.85
C SER A 332 52.71 -29.24 -30.99
N VAL A 333 53.08 -29.55 -29.74
CA VAL A 333 52.21 -30.31 -28.82
C VAL A 333 50.98 -29.51 -28.41
N LEU A 334 51.14 -28.21 -28.07
CA LEU A 334 50.00 -27.35 -27.74
C LEU A 334 49.05 -27.15 -28.94
N SER A 335 49.61 -26.97 -30.15
CA SER A 335 48.82 -26.87 -31.38
C SER A 335 48.07 -28.18 -31.71
N GLY A 336 48.70 -29.33 -31.49
CA GLY A 336 48.08 -30.65 -31.68
C GLY A 336 46.94 -30.93 -30.70
N ILE A 337 47.13 -30.60 -29.42
CA ILE A 337 46.09 -30.72 -28.39
C ILE A 337 44.89 -29.81 -28.70
N PHE A 338 45.14 -28.57 -29.14
CA PHE A 338 44.06 -27.64 -29.50
C PHE A 338 43.27 -28.08 -30.74
N LYS A 339 43.94 -28.69 -31.74
CA LYS A 339 43.27 -29.31 -32.91
C LYS A 339 42.42 -30.52 -32.51
N MET A 340 42.98 -31.46 -31.74
CA MET A 340 42.28 -32.66 -31.25
C MET A 340 41.05 -32.31 -30.41
N SER A 341 41.09 -31.24 -29.62
CA SER A 341 39.96 -30.79 -28.82
C SER A 341 38.84 -30.20 -29.69
N LYS A 342 39.17 -29.48 -30.78
CA LYS A 342 38.17 -28.99 -31.74
C LYS A 342 37.51 -30.12 -32.55
N GLU A 343 38.24 -31.15 -32.95
CA GLU A 343 37.66 -32.29 -33.70
C GLU A 343 36.75 -33.19 -32.84
N LYS A 344 36.90 -33.20 -31.52
CA LYS A 344 36.00 -33.90 -30.57
C LYS A 344 34.79 -33.09 -30.10
N LEU A 345 34.65 -31.84 -30.55
CA LEU A 345 33.53 -30.94 -30.22
C LEU A 345 32.61 -30.67 -31.42
N PHE A 346 32.89 -31.29 -32.58
CA PHE A 346 32.15 -31.12 -33.84
C PHE A 346 31.88 -32.45 -34.58
N LYS A 347 31.88 -33.55 -33.83
CA LYS A 347 31.32 -34.86 -34.16
C LYS A 347 30.62 -35.41 -32.94
#